data_AF-A0A7C5Y2X7-F1
#
_entry.id   AF-A0A7C5Y2X7-F1
#
_cell.length_a   1.000
_cell.length_b   1.000
_cell.length_c   1.000
_cell.angle_alpha   90.00
_cell.angle_beta   90.00
_cell.angle_gamma   90.00
#
_symmetry.space_group_name_H-M   'P 1'
#
loop_
_entity.id
_entity.type
_entity.pdbx_description
1 polymer ?
#
loop_
_entity_poly.entity_id
_entity_poly.type
_entity_poly.pdbx_seq_one_letter_code
_entity_poly.pdbx_strand_id
1 'polypeptide(L)'
;MLSGLEIAEWVMVGVIFAILIALTIMLSTPQQAAQTFAGFFTIGYIPEGVSIALIAALAGFAGCGGMGNGVVTSYYRDKGLGMGAKVGAIPSIIRGRATTVSPWGRYPRVSPENTRRFKLWRKYAIADIIGIFLLGSFIGMFLPCNLALSVIPIGTKMGGWDVAAFIGKYIMERIGYIGWVLVLITGFWVLFSTQLGQCDVPIRIITDILWTSSERIRKVFKNDVKKLYYILLTFEAIWMISAFIIVYIYRISPLWWLILLAIIGNVPMVAMAGVTIYVNNKFLPKEYKPSIWWLIALALGFMFWMFLFVEAIAEILGLV
;
A
#
# COMPACT_ATOMS: atom_id res chain seq x y z
N MET A 1 11.09 15.21 15.49
CA MET A 1 10.55 14.38 16.57
C MET A 1 9.56 13.41 15.93
N LEU A 2 9.81 12.11 16.00
CA LEU A 2 8.89 11.11 15.46
C LEU A 2 7.58 11.12 16.29
N SER A 3 6.45 10.90 15.64
CA SER A 3 5.16 10.77 16.35
C SER A 3 5.11 9.46 17.14
N GLY A 4 4.25 9.35 18.15
CA GLY A 4 4.07 8.09 18.89
C GLY A 4 3.58 6.94 17.99
N LEU A 5 2.78 7.25 16.97
CA LEU A 5 2.36 6.31 15.94
C LEU A 5 3.54 5.82 15.11
N GLU A 6 4.42 6.74 14.69
CA GLU A 6 5.62 6.39 13.91
C GLU A 6 6.54 5.46 14.70
N ILE A 7 6.72 5.71 16.00
CA ILE A 7 7.53 4.82 16.86
C ILE A 7 6.88 3.42 16.94
N ALA A 8 5.55 3.36 17.13
CA ALA A 8 4.84 2.09 17.13
C ALA A 8 5.00 1.34 15.80
N GLU A 9 4.88 2.02 14.66
CA GLU A 9 5.11 1.45 13.33
C GLU A 9 6.54 0.91 13.18
N TRP A 10 7.56 1.66 13.58
CA TRP A 10 8.94 1.19 13.56
C TRP A 10 9.15 -0.08 14.39
N VAL A 11 8.54 -0.14 15.58
CA VAL A 11 8.61 -1.33 16.44
C VAL A 11 7.89 -2.51 15.78
N MET A 12 6.68 -2.31 15.26
CA MET A 12 5.91 -3.36 14.57
C MET A 12 6.69 -3.92 13.37
N VAL A 13 7.19 -3.04 12.49
CA VAL A 13 7.99 -3.43 11.33
C VAL A 13 9.26 -4.16 11.76
N GLY A 14 9.99 -3.64 12.75
CA GLY A 14 11.19 -4.28 13.28
C GLY A 14 10.92 -5.70 13.80
N VAL A 15 9.84 -5.89 14.56
CA VAL A 15 9.43 -7.21 15.08
C VAL A 15 9.01 -8.15 13.94
N ILE A 16 8.23 -7.68 12.97
CA ILE A 16 7.81 -8.46 11.80
C ILE A 16 9.04 -8.99 11.05
N PHE A 17 9.96 -8.10 10.68
CA PHE A 17 11.16 -8.48 9.93
C PHE A 17 12.06 -9.40 10.75
N ALA A 18 12.27 -9.12 12.04
CA ALA A 18 13.11 -9.95 12.89
C ALA A 18 12.57 -11.40 12.96
N ILE A 19 11.26 -11.57 13.18
CA ILE A 19 10.66 -12.90 13.25
C ILE A 19 10.68 -13.58 11.88
N LEU A 20 10.31 -12.89 10.80
CA LEU A 20 10.30 -13.49 9.45
C LEU A 20 11.70 -13.90 9.01
N ILE A 21 12.73 -13.09 9.28
CA ILE A 21 14.12 -13.41 8.98
C ILE A 21 14.56 -14.62 9.80
N ALA A 22 14.28 -14.64 11.12
CA ALA A 22 14.64 -15.76 11.98
C ALA A 22 13.98 -17.07 11.51
N LEU A 23 12.66 -17.05 11.27
CA LEU A 23 11.93 -18.22 10.77
C LEU A 23 12.42 -18.66 9.39
N THR A 24 12.72 -17.71 8.51
CA THR A 24 13.26 -18.02 7.17
C THR A 24 14.62 -18.70 7.26
N ILE A 25 15.54 -18.18 8.08
CA ILE A 25 16.87 -18.78 8.29
C ILE A 25 16.76 -20.18 8.91
N MET A 26 15.84 -20.37 9.86
CA MET A 26 15.66 -21.64 10.55
C MET A 26 14.99 -22.73 9.69
N LEU A 27 14.06 -22.35 8.82
CA LEU A 27 13.15 -23.29 8.15
C LEU A 27 13.41 -23.44 6.64
N SER A 28 14.14 -22.51 6.02
CA SER A 28 14.49 -22.57 4.60
C SER A 28 15.89 -23.10 4.39
N THR A 29 16.06 -23.96 3.38
CA THR A 29 17.40 -24.30 2.88
C THR A 29 17.93 -23.20 1.95
N PRO A 30 19.27 -23.11 1.74
CA PRO A 30 19.85 -22.19 0.76
C PRO A 30 19.32 -22.43 -0.67
N GLN A 31 19.03 -23.68 -1.03
CA GLN A 31 18.49 -24.04 -2.34
C GLN A 31 17.06 -23.51 -2.52
N GLN A 32 16.20 -23.64 -1.50
CA GLN A 32 14.86 -23.07 -1.51
C GLN A 32 14.90 -21.54 -1.60
N ALA A 33 15.78 -20.90 -0.82
CA ALA A 33 15.99 -19.46 -0.88
C ALA A 33 16.42 -19.00 -2.29
N ALA A 34 17.36 -19.72 -2.92
CA ALA A 34 17.80 -19.43 -4.28
C ALA A 34 16.68 -19.62 -5.31
N GLN A 35 15.84 -20.65 -5.17
CA GLN A 35 14.69 -20.89 -6.04
C GLN A 35 13.65 -19.77 -5.90
N THR A 36 13.29 -19.38 -4.67
CA THR A 36 12.36 -18.27 -4.42
C THR A 36 12.91 -16.97 -5.00
N PHE A 37 14.20 -16.71 -4.84
CA PHE A 37 14.85 -15.53 -5.40
C PHE A 37 14.84 -15.53 -6.94
N ALA A 38 15.11 -16.68 -7.56
CA ALA A 38 15.04 -16.85 -9.02
C ALA A 38 13.62 -16.59 -9.57
N GLY A 39 12.59 -16.80 -8.75
CA GLY A 39 11.21 -16.47 -9.08
C GLY A 39 10.99 -15.00 -9.49
N PHE A 40 11.74 -14.05 -8.92
CA PHE A 40 11.65 -12.63 -9.31
C PHE A 40 12.08 -12.35 -10.76
N PHE A 41 12.84 -13.27 -11.35
CA PHE A 41 13.38 -13.14 -12.71
C PHE A 41 12.73 -14.12 -13.70
N THR A 42 11.72 -14.87 -13.25
CA THR A 42 10.96 -15.80 -14.10
C THR A 42 9.81 -15.03 -14.75
N ILE A 43 10.08 -14.45 -15.92
CA ILE A 43 9.14 -13.59 -16.64
C ILE A 43 8.35 -14.41 -17.67
N GLY A 44 7.03 -14.22 -17.72
CA GLY A 44 6.16 -14.78 -18.77
C GLY A 44 5.69 -16.22 -18.54
N TYR A 45 6.00 -16.80 -17.37
CA TYR A 45 5.50 -18.12 -16.98
C TYR A 45 4.38 -17.99 -15.95
N ILE A 46 3.20 -18.49 -16.30
CA ILE A 46 2.08 -18.66 -15.37
C ILE A 46 1.85 -20.18 -15.25
N PRO A 47 2.02 -20.78 -14.05
CA PRO A 47 1.77 -22.20 -13.88
C PRO A 47 0.31 -22.56 -14.21
N GLU A 48 0.11 -23.76 -14.78
CA GLU A 48 -1.24 -24.27 -15.05
C GLU A 48 -2.11 -24.31 -13.79
N GLY A 49 -3.36 -23.88 -13.92
CA GLY A 49 -4.32 -23.84 -12.80
C GLY A 49 -4.19 -22.63 -11.87
N VAL A 50 -3.26 -21.70 -12.13
CA VAL A 50 -3.22 -20.42 -11.41
C VAL A 50 -4.25 -19.47 -11.99
N SER A 51 -5.17 -19.02 -11.13
CA SER A 51 -6.18 -18.01 -11.45
C SER A 51 -5.54 -16.66 -11.80
N ILE A 52 -5.97 -16.04 -12.90
CA ILE A 52 -5.57 -14.67 -13.28
C ILE A 52 -6.11 -13.69 -12.24
N ALA A 53 -7.28 -13.92 -11.66
CA ALA A 53 -7.82 -13.14 -10.55
C ALA A 53 -6.89 -13.14 -9.33
N LEU A 54 -6.23 -14.26 -9.03
CA LEU A 54 -5.22 -14.32 -7.96
C LEU A 54 -3.94 -13.53 -8.32
N ILE A 55 -3.50 -13.57 -9.58
CA ILE A 55 -2.36 -12.77 -10.06
C ILE A 55 -2.68 -11.28 -10.01
N ALA A 56 -3.88 -10.90 -10.45
CA ALA A 56 -4.37 -9.53 -10.39
C ALA A 56 -4.52 -9.04 -8.94
N ALA A 57 -4.92 -9.91 -8.02
CA ALA A 57 -4.95 -9.61 -6.59
C ALA A 57 -3.54 -9.39 -6.03
N LEU A 58 -2.58 -10.25 -6.38
CA LEU A 58 -1.17 -10.07 -5.99
C LEU A 58 -0.64 -8.72 -6.49
N ALA A 59 -0.88 -8.40 -7.76
CA ALA A 59 -0.46 -7.13 -8.35
C ALA A 59 -1.14 -5.91 -7.72
N GLY A 60 -2.41 -6.04 -7.34
CA GLY A 60 -3.21 -4.99 -6.70
C GLY A 60 -2.77 -4.64 -5.28
N PHE A 61 -2.19 -5.60 -4.55
CA PHE A 61 -1.61 -5.37 -3.22
C PHE A 61 -0.11 -5.08 -3.22
N ALA A 62 0.61 -5.44 -4.29
CA ALA A 62 2.05 -5.20 -4.38
C ALA A 62 2.39 -3.70 -4.25
N GLY A 63 3.37 -3.38 -3.40
CA GLY A 63 3.97 -2.04 -3.30
C GLY A 63 3.01 -0.92 -2.87
N CYS A 64 2.17 -1.16 -1.85
CA CYS A 64 1.17 -0.19 -1.36
C CYS A 64 0.16 0.19 -2.47
N GLY A 65 -0.35 -0.83 -3.17
CA GLY A 65 -1.32 -0.66 -4.26
C GLY A 65 -2.66 -0.03 -3.82
N GLY A 66 -3.54 0.20 -4.79
CA GLY A 66 -4.76 0.98 -4.57
C GLY A 66 -4.46 2.48 -4.36
N MET A 67 -5.20 3.12 -3.45
CA MET A 67 -5.02 4.55 -3.16
C MET A 67 -3.79 4.87 -2.31
N GLY A 68 -3.11 3.85 -1.75
CA GLY A 68 -1.95 4.05 -0.87
C GLY A 68 -0.80 4.85 -1.52
N ASN A 69 -0.54 4.59 -2.81
CA ASN A 69 0.47 5.35 -3.57
C ASN A 69 0.20 6.86 -3.65
N GLY A 70 -1.07 7.28 -3.64
CA GLY A 70 -1.42 8.71 -3.66
C GLY A 70 -1.07 9.41 -2.35
N VAL A 71 -1.10 8.64 -1.27
CA VAL A 71 -1.03 9.13 0.11
C VAL A 71 0.41 9.33 0.54
N VAL A 72 1.33 8.55 -0.03
CA VAL A 72 2.77 8.79 0.14
C VAL A 72 3.09 10.26 -0.13
N THR A 73 2.51 10.87 -1.16
CA THR A 73 2.73 12.31 -1.45
C THR A 73 2.21 13.25 -0.36
N SER A 74 1.17 12.85 0.39
CA SER A 74 0.66 13.57 1.55
C SER A 74 1.62 13.50 2.74
N TYR A 75 2.28 12.37 2.98
CA TYR A 75 3.31 12.29 4.04
C TYR A 75 4.49 13.20 3.75
N TYR A 76 4.92 13.24 2.49
CA TYR A 76 5.94 14.17 2.03
C TYR A 76 5.54 15.63 2.26
N ARG A 77 4.29 15.99 1.93
CA ARG A 77 3.73 17.32 2.20
C ARG A 77 3.79 17.65 3.69
N ASP A 78 3.31 16.73 4.53
CA ASP A 78 3.15 16.95 5.97
C ASP A 78 4.48 17.06 6.71
N LYS A 79 5.51 16.33 6.24
CA LYS A 79 6.89 16.47 6.72
C LYS A 79 7.54 17.78 6.23
N GLY A 80 6.84 18.58 5.43
CA GLY A 80 7.32 19.84 4.88
C GLY A 80 8.35 19.64 3.77
N LEU A 81 8.40 18.47 3.13
CA LEU A 81 9.39 18.19 2.11
C LEU A 81 9.05 18.92 0.80
N GLY A 82 10.09 19.43 0.13
CA GLY A 82 9.94 20.19 -1.11
C GLY A 82 8.98 21.37 -0.97
N MET A 83 7.94 21.39 -1.81
CA MET A 83 6.90 22.43 -1.76
C MET A 83 5.90 22.25 -0.62
N GLY A 84 5.90 21.11 0.08
CA GLY A 84 5.06 20.85 1.25
C GLY A 84 5.23 21.90 2.35
N ALA A 85 6.46 22.36 2.59
CA ALA A 85 6.76 23.45 3.53
C ALA A 85 6.05 24.78 3.22
N LYS A 86 5.47 24.96 2.02
CA LYS A 86 4.77 26.17 1.60
C LYS A 86 3.24 26.03 1.59
N VAL A 87 2.72 24.82 1.83
CA VAL A 87 1.30 24.50 1.78
C VAL A 87 0.76 24.16 3.18
N GLY A 88 1.61 23.70 4.10
CA GLY A 88 1.22 23.30 5.46
C GLY A 88 0.92 21.80 5.57
N ALA A 89 0.49 21.36 6.76
CA ALA A 89 0.24 19.96 7.07
C ALA A 89 -1.09 19.79 7.82
N ILE A 90 -1.78 18.67 7.63
CA ILE A 90 -2.92 18.34 8.50
C ILE A 90 -2.34 17.91 9.85
N PRO A 91 -2.61 18.61 10.96
CA PRO A 91 -1.98 18.31 12.24
C PRO A 91 -2.38 16.93 12.77
N SER A 92 -1.39 16.16 13.23
CA SER A 92 -1.60 14.87 13.91
C SER A 92 -2.29 15.05 15.28
N ILE A 93 -3.12 14.06 15.63
CA ILE A 93 -3.98 14.00 16.83
C ILE A 93 -3.21 14.24 18.14
N ILE A 94 -2.01 13.69 18.27
CA ILE A 94 -1.36 13.57 19.59
C ILE A 94 -0.50 14.81 19.93
N ARG A 95 -0.05 15.61 18.94
CA ARG A 95 0.82 16.78 19.20
C ARG A 95 1.07 17.72 18.01
N GLY A 96 0.15 17.81 17.05
CA GLY A 96 0.33 18.71 15.90
C GLY A 96 0.21 20.19 16.28
N ARG A 97 1.26 21.01 16.07
CA ARG A 97 1.12 22.48 16.02
C ARG A 97 0.04 22.79 14.99
N ALA A 98 -0.90 23.68 15.34
CA ALA A 98 -1.91 24.17 14.40
C ALA A 98 -1.18 24.82 13.21
N THR A 99 -1.14 24.10 12.10
CA THR A 99 -0.62 24.62 10.83
C THR A 99 -1.81 24.76 9.91
N THR A 100 -1.89 25.91 9.24
CA THR A 100 -2.93 26.16 8.25
C THR A 100 -2.58 25.38 6.99
N VAL A 101 -3.48 24.52 6.53
CA VAL A 101 -3.35 23.84 5.24
C VAL A 101 -3.92 24.78 4.17
N SER A 102 -3.08 25.18 3.22
CA SER A 102 -3.52 25.98 2.09
C SER A 102 -4.41 25.14 1.18
N PRO A 103 -5.56 25.67 0.72
CA PRO A 103 -6.39 24.99 -0.28
C PRO A 103 -5.72 24.81 -1.64
N TRP A 104 -4.58 25.49 -1.88
CA TRP A 104 -3.92 25.54 -3.17
C TRP A 104 -2.50 24.95 -3.07
N GLY A 105 -2.19 24.05 -4.00
CA GLY A 105 -0.82 23.59 -4.22
C GLY A 105 0.09 24.73 -4.69
N ARG A 106 1.39 24.59 -4.44
CA ARG A 106 2.41 25.52 -4.95
C ARG A 106 3.48 24.75 -5.71
N TYR A 107 3.87 25.27 -6.87
CA TYR A 107 5.08 24.84 -7.57
C TYR A 107 6.16 25.93 -7.48
N PRO A 108 7.46 25.58 -7.54
CA PRO A 108 8.53 26.55 -7.47
C PRO A 108 8.48 27.49 -8.68
N ARG A 109 8.79 28.78 -8.48
CA ARG A 109 8.95 29.73 -9.59
C ARG A 109 10.15 29.32 -10.43
N VAL A 110 10.05 29.42 -11.76
CA VAL A 110 11.14 29.08 -12.67
C VAL A 110 12.31 30.05 -12.46
N SER A 111 13.42 29.51 -11.94
CA SER A 111 14.72 30.18 -11.83
C SER A 111 15.83 29.14 -11.82
N PRO A 112 17.07 29.49 -12.21
CA PRO A 112 18.19 28.54 -12.20
C PRO A 112 18.38 27.88 -10.82
N GLU A 113 18.24 28.67 -9.74
CA GLU A 113 18.38 28.17 -8.38
C GLU A 113 17.24 27.23 -7.97
N ASN A 114 16.00 27.57 -8.26
CA ASN A 114 14.86 26.72 -7.94
C ASN A 114 14.86 25.43 -8.75
N THR A 115 15.31 25.48 -10.01
CA THR A 115 15.49 24.30 -10.86
C THR A 115 16.58 23.40 -10.32
N ARG A 116 17.70 23.95 -9.84
CA ARG A 116 18.75 23.17 -9.17
C ARG A 116 18.22 22.49 -7.91
N ARG A 117 17.50 23.21 -7.05
CA ARG A 117 16.90 22.67 -5.82
C ARG A 117 15.86 21.60 -6.11
N PHE A 118 15.00 21.79 -7.13
CA PHE A 118 14.02 20.79 -7.54
C PHE A 118 14.68 19.49 -8.03
N LYS A 119 15.74 19.60 -8.85
CA LYS A 119 16.49 18.43 -9.31
C LYS A 119 17.13 17.67 -8.15
N LEU A 120 17.68 18.40 -7.16
CA LEU A 120 18.23 17.79 -5.95
C LEU A 120 17.15 17.10 -5.12
N TRP A 121 16.03 17.78 -4.88
CA TRP A 121 14.85 17.24 -4.21
C TRP A 121 14.37 15.95 -4.88
N ARG A 122 14.25 15.94 -6.21
CA ARG A 122 13.84 14.77 -6.98
C ARG A 122 14.79 13.58 -6.80
N LYS A 123 16.10 13.80 -6.67
CA LYS A 123 17.05 12.72 -6.39
C LYS A 123 16.76 12.05 -5.05
N TYR A 124 16.48 12.83 -4.01
CA TYR A 124 16.11 12.28 -2.69
C TYR A 124 14.77 11.55 -2.72
N ALA A 125 13.76 12.11 -3.39
CA ALA A 125 12.46 11.44 -3.53
C ALA A 125 12.58 10.11 -4.30
N ILE A 126 13.42 10.06 -5.35
CA ILE A 126 13.70 8.80 -6.07
C ILE A 126 14.45 7.81 -5.16
N ALA A 127 15.45 8.27 -4.42
CA ALA A 127 16.20 7.40 -3.51
C ALA A 127 15.30 6.80 -2.41
N ASP A 128 14.34 7.55 -1.91
CA ASP A 128 13.38 7.05 -0.92
C ASP A 128 12.41 6.02 -1.55
N ILE A 129 11.76 6.36 -2.66
CA ILE A 129 10.75 5.46 -3.27
C ILE A 129 11.37 4.25 -3.97
N ILE A 130 12.40 4.45 -4.80
CA ILE A 130 13.05 3.36 -5.54
C ILE A 130 14.15 2.69 -4.71
N GLY A 131 14.90 3.44 -3.92
CA GLY A 131 15.96 2.86 -3.12
C GLY A 131 15.42 2.15 -1.88
N ILE A 132 14.66 2.85 -1.04
CA ILE A 132 14.22 2.31 0.25
C ILE A 132 12.95 1.47 0.09
N PHE A 133 11.88 2.08 -0.45
CA PHE A 133 10.56 1.45 -0.47
C PHE A 133 10.47 0.24 -1.41
N LEU A 134 10.99 0.35 -2.64
CA LEU A 134 10.98 -0.76 -3.60
C LEU A 134 11.82 -1.95 -3.08
N LEU A 135 13.05 -1.71 -2.59
CA LEU A 135 13.87 -2.79 -2.03
C LEU A 135 13.21 -3.43 -0.81
N GLY A 136 12.65 -2.61 0.09
CA GLY A 136 11.88 -3.09 1.23
C GLY A 136 10.69 -3.96 0.80
N SER A 137 10.01 -3.60 -0.29
CA SER A 137 8.91 -4.38 -0.85
C SER A 137 9.36 -5.74 -1.38
N PHE A 138 10.50 -5.81 -2.08
CA PHE A 138 11.06 -7.08 -2.55
C PHE A 138 11.43 -8.00 -1.39
N ILE A 139 12.06 -7.48 -0.34
CA ILE A 139 12.39 -8.27 0.86
C ILE A 139 11.09 -8.70 1.57
N GLY A 140 10.13 -7.79 1.69
CA GLY A 140 8.83 -8.04 2.30
C GLY A 140 7.98 -9.07 1.54
N MET A 141 8.18 -9.22 0.24
CA MET A 141 7.60 -10.32 -0.56
C MET A 141 8.41 -11.61 -0.41
N PHE A 142 9.74 -11.51 -0.52
CA PHE A 142 10.63 -12.67 -0.49
C PHE A 142 10.47 -13.50 0.79
N LEU A 143 10.51 -12.85 1.96
CA LEU A 143 10.48 -13.54 3.26
C LEU A 143 9.23 -14.42 3.45
N PRO A 144 7.98 -13.91 3.35
CA PRO A 144 6.80 -14.74 3.52
C PRO A 144 6.61 -15.76 2.38
N CYS A 145 6.93 -15.42 1.13
CA CYS A 145 6.85 -16.36 0.02
C CYS A 145 7.82 -17.53 0.20
N ASN A 146 9.07 -17.24 0.55
CA ASN A 146 10.08 -18.25 0.79
C ASN A 146 9.71 -19.13 1.98
N LEU A 147 9.29 -18.53 3.10
CA LEU A 147 8.85 -19.26 4.27
C LEU A 147 7.68 -20.20 3.94
N ALA A 148 6.68 -19.73 3.20
CA ALA A 148 5.55 -20.54 2.76
C ALA A 148 5.99 -21.71 1.88
N LEU A 149 6.86 -21.48 0.89
CA LEU A 149 7.40 -22.53 0.02
C LEU A 149 8.27 -23.55 0.76
N SER A 150 8.95 -23.15 1.83
CA SER A 150 9.81 -24.03 2.62
C SER A 150 9.04 -24.98 3.54
N VAL A 151 7.86 -24.57 4.01
CA VAL A 151 7.09 -25.33 5.02
C VAL A 151 5.84 -25.99 4.47
N ILE A 152 5.22 -25.42 3.44
CA ILE A 152 3.97 -25.94 2.88
C ILE A 152 4.27 -26.82 1.65
N PRO A 153 3.83 -28.09 1.64
CA PRO A 153 4.01 -28.97 0.49
C PRO A 153 3.37 -28.41 -0.80
N ILE A 154 4.08 -28.52 -1.92
CA ILE A 154 3.58 -28.13 -3.25
C ILE A 154 2.34 -28.97 -3.61
N GLY A 155 1.34 -28.34 -4.22
CA GLY A 155 0.07 -28.98 -4.59
C GLY A 155 -0.96 -29.01 -3.46
N THR A 156 -0.64 -28.48 -2.28
CA THR A 156 -1.62 -28.36 -1.21
C THR A 156 -2.73 -27.37 -1.60
N LYS A 157 -3.97 -27.87 -1.65
CA LYS A 157 -5.15 -27.04 -1.93
C LYS A 157 -5.47 -26.19 -0.70
N MET A 158 -5.34 -24.87 -0.83
CA MET A 158 -5.69 -23.90 0.19
C MET A 158 -6.97 -23.17 -0.21
N GLY A 159 -7.84 -22.88 0.76
CA GLY A 159 -9.07 -22.14 0.49
C GLY A 159 -9.80 -21.72 1.76
N GLY A 160 -10.81 -20.86 1.60
CA GLY A 160 -11.71 -20.53 2.68
C GLY A 160 -11.07 -19.71 3.81
N TRP A 161 -11.34 -20.14 5.04
CA TRP A 161 -10.85 -19.52 6.28
C TRP A 161 -9.47 -20.08 6.71
N ASP A 162 -9.07 -21.23 6.16
CA ASP A 162 -7.89 -21.95 6.59
C ASP A 162 -6.59 -21.29 6.12
N VAL A 163 -6.64 -20.46 5.07
CA VAL A 163 -5.46 -19.80 4.47
C VAL A 163 -4.61 -19.07 5.51
N ALA A 164 -5.24 -18.39 6.47
CA ALA A 164 -4.53 -17.65 7.52
C ALA A 164 -3.90 -18.57 8.58
N ALA A 165 -4.51 -19.72 8.87
CA ALA A 165 -4.03 -20.67 9.88
C ALA A 165 -3.03 -21.69 9.30
N PHE A 166 -3.01 -21.85 7.97
CA PHE A 166 -2.30 -22.91 7.28
C PHE A 166 -0.81 -22.89 7.53
N ILE A 167 -0.16 -21.73 7.36
CA ILE A 167 1.27 -21.58 7.60
C ILE A 167 1.63 -21.87 9.06
N GLY A 168 0.73 -21.52 9.99
CA GLY A 168 0.85 -21.83 11.42
C GLY A 168 0.92 -23.33 11.68
N LYS A 169 0.04 -24.11 11.04
CA LYS A 169 0.02 -25.57 11.17
C LYS A 169 1.36 -26.18 10.77
N TYR A 170 1.87 -25.87 9.57
CA TYR A 170 3.12 -26.48 9.08
C TYR A 170 4.34 -26.02 9.89
N ILE A 171 4.36 -24.77 10.35
CA ILE A 171 5.45 -24.31 11.23
C ILE A 171 5.38 -25.02 12.60
N MET A 172 4.18 -25.26 13.14
CA MET A 172 4.02 -26.03 14.38
C MET A 172 4.59 -27.44 14.24
N GLU A 173 4.32 -28.12 13.12
CA GLU A 173 4.83 -29.47 12.85
C GLU A 173 6.36 -29.52 12.76
N ARG A 174 7.01 -28.40 12.40
CA ARG A 174 8.47 -28.32 12.25
C ARG A 174 9.20 -27.94 13.53
N ILE A 175 8.73 -26.92 14.24
CA ILE A 175 9.44 -26.32 15.39
C ILE A 175 8.56 -26.14 16.63
N GLY A 176 7.40 -26.80 16.66
CA GLY A 176 6.50 -26.84 17.80
C GLY A 176 5.70 -25.56 18.02
N TYR A 177 5.04 -25.49 19.19
CA TYR A 177 4.11 -24.42 19.55
C TYR A 177 4.74 -23.02 19.49
N ILE A 178 6.04 -22.89 19.80
CA ILE A 178 6.72 -21.59 19.74
C ILE A 178 6.71 -21.00 18.32
N GLY A 179 6.95 -21.82 17.30
CA GLY A 179 6.90 -21.36 15.91
C GLY A 179 5.49 -20.95 15.48
N TRP A 180 4.48 -21.67 15.94
CA TRP A 180 3.08 -21.32 15.72
C TRP A 180 2.73 -19.96 16.32
N VAL A 181 3.13 -19.71 17.58
CA VAL A 181 2.92 -18.41 18.24
C VAL A 181 3.63 -17.30 17.48
N LEU A 182 4.89 -17.50 17.11
CA LEU A 182 5.70 -16.51 16.39
C LEU A 182 5.05 -16.12 15.05
N VAL A 183 4.68 -17.10 14.22
CA VAL A 183 4.11 -16.79 12.90
C VAL A 183 2.73 -16.15 13.01
N LEU A 184 1.90 -16.54 13.98
CA LEU A 184 0.58 -15.92 14.18
C LEU A 184 0.68 -14.49 14.71
N ILE A 185 1.59 -14.22 15.66
CA ILE A 185 1.86 -12.86 16.13
C ILE A 185 2.38 -12.00 14.98
N THR A 186 3.28 -12.53 14.14
CA THR A 186 3.75 -11.83 12.94
C THR A 186 2.60 -11.54 11.98
N GLY A 187 1.75 -12.53 11.67
CA GLY A 187 0.57 -12.35 10.82
C GLY A 187 -0.40 -11.30 11.37
N PHE A 188 -0.64 -11.34 12.69
CA PHE A 188 -1.42 -10.31 13.37
C PHE A 188 -0.81 -8.92 13.20
N TRP A 189 0.49 -8.74 13.47
CA TRP A 189 1.13 -7.43 13.33
C TRP A 189 1.14 -6.90 11.89
N VAL A 190 1.32 -7.77 10.90
CA VAL A 190 1.24 -7.41 9.47
C VAL A 190 -0.16 -6.90 9.14
N LEU A 191 -1.20 -7.64 9.51
CA LEU A 191 -2.59 -7.26 9.24
C LEU A 191 -3.01 -6.02 10.03
N PHE A 192 -2.64 -5.95 11.31
CA PHE A 192 -3.00 -4.86 12.21
C PHE A 192 -2.36 -3.54 11.78
N SER A 193 -1.05 -3.53 11.51
CA SER A 193 -0.35 -2.32 11.04
C SER A 193 -0.90 -1.82 9.70
N THR A 194 -1.17 -2.74 8.77
CA THR A 194 -1.82 -2.41 7.49
C THR A 194 -3.20 -1.78 7.73
N GLN A 195 -4.01 -2.37 8.62
CA GLN A 195 -5.34 -1.87 8.93
C GLN A 195 -5.30 -0.47 9.57
N LEU A 196 -4.36 -0.21 10.47
CA LEU A 196 -4.19 1.13 11.06
C LEU A 196 -3.96 2.19 9.97
N GLY A 197 -3.11 1.89 9.00
CA GLY A 197 -2.89 2.75 7.84
C GLY A 197 -4.17 2.91 7.02
N GLN A 198 -4.86 1.81 6.71
CA GLN A 198 -6.06 1.83 5.86
C GLN A 198 -7.27 2.52 6.50
N CYS A 199 -7.33 2.68 7.82
CA CYS A 199 -8.36 3.51 8.46
C CYS A 199 -8.00 5.00 8.42
N ASP A 200 -6.74 5.38 8.67
CA ASP A 200 -6.38 6.81 8.68
C ASP A 200 -6.36 7.40 7.26
N VAL A 201 -5.77 6.65 6.32
CA VAL A 201 -5.38 7.15 5.02
C VAL A 201 -6.56 7.62 4.14
N PRO A 202 -7.61 6.81 3.90
CA PRO A 202 -8.73 7.22 3.06
C PRO A 202 -9.48 8.40 3.68
N ILE A 203 -9.69 8.38 4.99
CA ILE A 203 -10.38 9.44 5.72
C ILE A 203 -9.63 10.75 5.62
N ARG A 204 -8.31 10.71 5.68
CA ARG A 204 -7.45 11.87 5.51
C ARG A 204 -7.54 12.44 4.10
N ILE A 205 -7.52 11.60 3.06
CA ILE A 205 -7.72 12.04 1.67
C ILE A 205 -9.10 12.66 1.49
N ILE A 206 -10.15 11.99 1.92
CA ILE A 206 -11.54 12.45 1.75
C ILE A 206 -11.72 13.77 2.50
N THR A 207 -11.20 13.87 3.73
CA THR A 207 -11.21 15.12 4.50
C THR A 207 -10.50 16.22 3.73
N ASP A 208 -9.31 15.97 3.20
CA ASP A 208 -8.53 16.97 2.46
C ASP A 208 -9.26 17.43 1.19
N ILE A 209 -9.78 16.50 0.39
CA ILE A 209 -10.53 16.81 -0.83
C ILE A 209 -11.78 17.65 -0.51
N LEU A 210 -12.59 17.21 0.45
CA LEU A 210 -13.81 17.92 0.84
C LEU A 210 -13.49 19.29 1.43
N TRP A 211 -12.44 19.37 2.25
CA TRP A 211 -12.03 20.60 2.91
C TRP A 211 -11.47 21.63 1.94
N THR A 212 -10.66 21.21 0.97
CA THR A 212 -10.03 22.09 -0.02
C THR A 212 -11.03 22.52 -1.10
N SER A 213 -11.87 21.60 -1.57
CA SER A 213 -12.74 21.81 -2.74
C SER A 213 -14.05 22.53 -2.43
N SER A 214 -14.51 22.56 -1.17
CA SER A 214 -15.84 23.09 -0.84
C SER A 214 -15.83 24.13 0.27
N GLU A 215 -16.10 25.39 -0.08
CA GLU A 215 -16.36 26.46 0.89
C GLU A 215 -17.58 26.18 1.78
N ARG A 216 -18.59 25.51 1.23
CA ARG A 216 -19.81 25.17 1.98
C ARG A 216 -19.49 24.22 3.13
N ILE A 217 -18.66 23.20 2.88
CA ILE A 217 -18.20 22.28 3.92
C ILE A 217 -17.44 23.04 5.01
N ARG A 218 -16.51 23.93 4.63
CA ARG A 218 -15.77 24.77 5.59
C ARG A 218 -16.70 25.62 6.48
N LYS A 219 -17.74 26.21 5.89
CA LYS A 219 -18.76 27.00 6.61
C LYS A 219 -19.59 26.13 7.56
N VAL A 220 -20.08 24.98 7.11
CA VAL A 220 -20.87 24.03 7.93
C VAL A 220 -20.09 23.62 9.18
N PHE A 221 -18.80 23.32 9.04
CA PHE A 221 -17.95 22.90 10.15
C PHE A 221 -17.28 24.06 10.89
N LYS A 222 -17.68 25.32 10.64
CA LYS A 222 -17.11 26.52 11.30
C LYS A 222 -15.58 26.59 11.24
N ASN A 223 -14.98 26.22 10.11
CA ASN A 223 -13.53 26.12 9.90
C ASN A 223 -12.79 25.14 10.84
N ASP A 224 -13.50 24.20 11.48
CA ASP A 224 -12.91 23.12 12.27
C ASP A 224 -12.84 21.81 11.47
N VAL A 225 -11.71 21.61 10.79
CA VAL A 225 -11.46 20.40 9.97
C VAL A 225 -11.51 19.10 10.78
N LYS A 226 -11.25 19.16 12.10
CA LYS A 226 -11.21 17.97 12.96
C LYS A 226 -12.59 17.33 13.07
N LYS A 227 -13.66 18.13 13.12
CA LYS A 227 -15.04 17.62 13.20
C LYS A 227 -15.40 16.80 11.97
N LEU A 228 -15.06 17.30 10.78
CA LEU A 228 -15.26 16.58 9.53
C LEU A 228 -14.48 15.25 9.56
N TYR A 229 -13.20 15.29 9.93
CA TYR A 229 -12.38 14.10 10.03
C TYR A 229 -12.97 13.04 10.98
N TYR A 230 -13.37 13.41 12.20
CA TYR A 230 -13.92 12.46 13.18
C TYR A 230 -15.28 11.88 12.79
N ILE A 231 -16.11 12.64 12.09
CA ILE A 231 -17.37 12.14 11.54
C ILE A 231 -17.08 11.08 10.48
N LEU A 232 -16.16 11.36 9.56
CA LEU A 232 -15.76 10.41 8.52
C LEU A 232 -15.11 9.15 9.13
N LEU A 233 -14.24 9.31 10.12
CA LEU A 233 -13.61 8.19 10.84
C LEU A 233 -14.65 7.32 11.58
N THR A 234 -15.63 7.95 12.21
CA THR A 234 -16.71 7.23 12.90
C THR A 234 -17.60 6.48 11.90
N PHE A 235 -17.90 7.12 10.76
CA PHE A 235 -18.63 6.48 9.68
C PHE A 235 -17.87 5.25 9.15
N GLU A 236 -16.57 5.37 8.93
CA GLU A 236 -15.72 4.25 8.50
C GLU A 236 -15.69 3.12 9.53
N ALA A 237 -15.54 3.44 10.82
CA ALA A 237 -15.58 2.45 11.89
C ALA A 237 -16.91 1.67 11.90
N ILE A 238 -18.04 2.37 11.77
CA ILE A 238 -19.38 1.75 11.67
C ILE A 238 -19.47 0.88 10.41
N TRP A 239 -18.97 1.38 9.27
CA TRP A 239 -18.98 0.65 8.01
C TRP A 239 -18.15 -0.63 8.08
N MET A 240 -16.96 -0.59 8.67
CA MET A 240 -16.11 -1.78 8.84
C MET A 240 -16.75 -2.83 9.76
N ILE A 241 -17.32 -2.41 10.89
CA ILE A 241 -18.05 -3.32 11.79
C ILE A 241 -19.22 -3.96 11.05
N SER A 242 -19.97 -3.17 10.29
CA SER A 242 -21.10 -3.66 9.49
C SER A 242 -20.64 -4.64 8.41
N ALA A 243 -19.56 -4.33 7.70
CA ALA A 243 -18.97 -5.20 6.67
C ALA A 243 -18.51 -6.53 7.27
N PHE A 244 -17.85 -6.50 8.44
CA PHE A 244 -17.44 -7.71 9.14
C PHE A 244 -18.63 -8.58 9.56
N ILE A 245 -19.69 -7.96 10.10
CA ILE A 245 -20.93 -8.65 10.46
C ILE A 245 -21.55 -9.32 9.23
N ILE A 246 -21.62 -8.61 8.09
CA ILE A 246 -22.15 -9.16 6.83
C ILE A 246 -21.31 -10.37 6.38
N VAL A 247 -19.98 -10.22 6.29
CA VAL A 247 -19.06 -11.30 5.90
C VAL A 247 -19.24 -12.53 6.80
N TYR A 248 -19.38 -12.30 8.12
CA TYR A 248 -19.60 -13.36 9.09
C TYR A 248 -20.95 -14.06 8.93
N ILE A 249 -22.05 -13.30 8.81
CA ILE A 249 -23.42 -13.83 8.65
C ILE A 249 -23.53 -14.68 7.38
N TYR A 250 -23.02 -14.15 6.26
CA TYR A 250 -23.09 -14.84 4.97
C TYR A 250 -21.98 -15.86 4.76
N ARG A 251 -21.11 -16.09 5.76
CA ARG A 251 -19.99 -17.05 5.70
C ARG A 251 -19.11 -16.86 4.47
N ILE A 252 -18.95 -15.61 4.03
CA ILE A 252 -18.13 -15.29 2.85
C ILE A 252 -16.69 -15.69 3.15
N SER A 253 -16.04 -16.37 2.19
CA SER A 253 -14.63 -16.74 2.34
C SER A 253 -13.76 -15.48 2.44
N PRO A 254 -12.93 -15.34 3.49
CA PRO A 254 -12.03 -14.20 3.65
C PRO A 254 -11.03 -14.09 2.50
N LEU A 255 -10.55 -15.23 1.99
CA LEU A 255 -9.67 -15.25 0.83
C LEU A 255 -10.33 -14.61 -0.39
N TRP A 256 -11.57 -15.01 -0.70
CA TRP A 256 -12.30 -14.45 -1.84
C TRP A 256 -12.56 -12.95 -1.67
N TRP A 257 -12.92 -12.53 -0.46
CA TRP A 257 -13.09 -11.11 -0.16
C TRP A 257 -11.78 -10.31 -0.35
N LEU A 258 -10.65 -10.85 0.11
CA LEU A 258 -9.33 -10.26 -0.09
C LEU A 258 -8.95 -10.18 -1.57
N ILE A 259 -9.19 -11.23 -2.34
CA ILE A 259 -8.93 -11.27 -3.79
C ILE A 259 -9.75 -10.17 -4.49
N LEU A 260 -11.05 -10.08 -4.22
CA LEU A 260 -11.91 -9.05 -4.81
C LEU A 260 -11.44 -7.64 -4.44
N LEU A 261 -11.13 -7.41 -3.16
CA LEU A 261 -10.66 -6.10 -2.70
C LEU A 261 -9.35 -5.69 -3.39
N ALA A 262 -8.43 -6.65 -3.57
CA ALA A 262 -7.18 -6.43 -4.27
C ALA A 262 -7.37 -6.14 -5.76
N ILE A 263 -8.26 -6.87 -6.44
CA ILE A 263 -8.60 -6.65 -7.85
C ILE A 263 -9.17 -5.26 -8.04
N ILE A 264 -10.11 -4.84 -7.19
CA ILE A 264 -10.68 -3.49 -7.20
C ILE A 264 -9.58 -2.44 -6.94
N GLY A 265 -8.58 -2.77 -6.12
CA GLY A 265 -7.38 -1.96 -5.89
C GLY A 265 -6.57 -1.64 -7.14
N ASN A 266 -6.68 -2.41 -8.22
CA ASN A 266 -6.05 -2.06 -9.50
C ASN A 266 -6.68 -0.82 -10.15
N VAL A 267 -7.97 -0.54 -9.93
CA VAL A 267 -8.67 0.59 -10.56
C VAL A 267 -8.09 1.95 -10.12
N PRO A 268 -7.90 2.23 -8.82
CA PRO A 268 -7.20 3.43 -8.40
C PRO A 268 -5.80 3.56 -8.99
N MET A 269 -5.06 2.45 -9.19
CA MET A 269 -3.71 2.49 -9.78
C MET A 269 -3.74 2.97 -11.23
N VAL A 270 -4.70 2.47 -12.02
CA VAL A 270 -4.95 2.93 -13.40
C VAL A 270 -5.29 4.42 -13.41
N ALA A 271 -6.25 4.83 -12.57
CA ALA A 271 -6.66 6.22 -12.47
C ALA A 271 -5.49 7.13 -12.07
N MET A 272 -4.71 6.73 -11.07
CA MET A 272 -3.56 7.48 -10.59
C MET A 272 -2.47 7.60 -11.65
N ALA A 273 -2.13 6.55 -12.37
CA ALA A 273 -1.13 6.61 -13.44
C ALA A 273 -1.57 7.60 -14.53
N GLY A 274 -2.82 7.49 -14.99
CA GLY A 274 -3.39 8.37 -16.02
C GLY A 274 -3.47 9.85 -15.58
N VAL A 275 -4.02 10.10 -14.38
CA VAL A 275 -4.10 11.46 -13.82
C VAL A 275 -2.71 12.04 -13.60
N THR A 276 -1.74 11.25 -13.11
CA THR A 276 -0.36 11.71 -12.90
C THR A 276 0.31 12.12 -14.21
N ILE A 277 0.15 11.31 -15.28
CA ILE A 277 0.64 11.66 -16.62
C ILE A 277 0.02 12.97 -17.08
N TYR A 278 -1.29 13.11 -16.98
CA TYR A 278 -2.01 14.30 -17.44
C TYR A 278 -1.62 15.56 -16.66
N VAL A 279 -1.71 15.52 -15.33
CA VAL A 279 -1.46 16.67 -14.45
C VAL A 279 -0.02 17.16 -14.58
N ASN A 280 0.95 16.24 -14.54
CA ASN A 280 2.37 16.62 -14.62
C ASN A 280 2.75 17.18 -16.00
N ASN A 281 2.10 16.74 -17.09
CA ASN A 281 2.38 17.29 -18.42
C ASN A 281 1.62 18.59 -18.71
N LYS A 282 0.42 18.76 -18.14
CA LYS A 282 -0.43 19.92 -18.41
C LYS A 282 -0.08 21.14 -17.55
N PHE A 283 0.16 20.94 -16.26
CA PHE A 283 0.26 22.06 -15.31
C PHE A 283 1.68 22.42 -14.90
N LEU A 284 2.66 21.51 -15.03
CA LEU A 284 4.05 21.82 -14.68
C LEU A 284 4.77 22.63 -15.77
N PRO A 285 5.55 23.66 -15.39
CA PRO A 285 6.54 24.27 -16.27
C PRO A 285 7.50 23.24 -16.88
N LYS A 286 8.01 23.51 -18.09
CA LYS A 286 8.85 22.58 -18.86
C LYS A 286 10.06 22.07 -18.06
N GLU A 287 10.63 22.91 -17.20
CA GLU A 287 11.80 22.64 -16.36
C GLU A 287 11.54 21.60 -15.27
N TYR A 288 10.27 21.41 -14.87
CA TYR A 288 9.84 20.50 -13.81
C TYR A 288 9.12 19.27 -14.33
N LYS A 289 8.89 19.17 -15.65
CA LYS A 289 8.20 18.02 -16.23
C LYS A 289 9.01 16.73 -16.03
N PRO A 290 8.31 15.59 -15.86
CA PRO A 290 8.97 14.29 -15.85
C PRO A 290 9.66 14.03 -17.19
N SER A 291 10.75 13.27 -17.17
CA SER A 291 11.37 12.81 -18.42
C SER A 291 10.53 11.73 -19.08
N ILE A 292 10.72 11.53 -20.38
CA ILE A 292 9.94 10.58 -21.18
C ILE A 292 9.94 9.15 -20.59
N TRP A 293 11.05 8.71 -20.02
CA TRP A 293 11.16 7.40 -19.38
C TRP A 293 10.17 7.18 -18.23
N TRP A 294 9.88 8.21 -17.44
CA TRP A 294 8.86 8.12 -16.38
C TRP A 294 7.46 8.09 -16.94
N LEU A 295 7.22 8.79 -18.05
CA LEU A 295 5.92 8.74 -18.73
C LEU A 295 5.68 7.36 -19.34
N ILE A 296 6.70 6.77 -19.95
CA ILE A 296 6.65 5.39 -20.46
C ILE A 296 6.39 4.42 -19.32
N ALA A 297 7.13 4.52 -18.20
CA ALA A 297 6.92 3.65 -17.05
C ALA A 297 5.48 3.77 -16.48
N LEU A 298 4.95 4.99 -16.35
CA LEU A 298 3.57 5.20 -15.91
C LEU A 298 2.55 4.66 -16.92
N ALA A 299 2.79 4.80 -18.22
CA ALA A 299 1.91 4.27 -19.26
C ALA A 299 1.92 2.74 -19.29
N LEU A 300 3.09 2.11 -19.12
CA LEU A 300 3.21 0.66 -18.96
C LEU A 300 2.47 0.18 -17.71
N GLY A 301 2.63 0.88 -16.58
CA GLY A 301 1.88 0.60 -15.37
C GLY A 301 0.37 0.71 -15.58
N PHE A 302 -0.10 1.79 -16.22
CA PHE A 302 -1.51 1.98 -16.57
C PHE A 302 -2.05 0.78 -17.34
N MET A 303 -1.36 0.36 -18.41
CA MET A 303 -1.78 -0.78 -19.22
C MET A 303 -1.74 -2.10 -18.42
N PHE A 304 -0.72 -2.29 -17.60
CA PHE A 304 -0.55 -3.48 -16.77
C PHE A 304 -1.69 -3.68 -15.77
N TRP A 305 -2.01 -2.66 -14.95
CA TRP A 305 -3.10 -2.76 -13.98
C TRP A 305 -4.47 -2.81 -14.65
N MET A 306 -4.64 -2.12 -15.79
CA MET A 306 -5.90 -2.17 -16.55
C MET A 306 -6.13 -3.56 -17.14
N PHE A 307 -5.11 -4.16 -17.74
CA PHE A 307 -5.15 -5.52 -18.28
C PHE A 307 -5.52 -6.51 -17.17
N LEU A 308 -4.79 -6.51 -16.05
CA LEU A 308 -5.07 -7.43 -14.95
C LEU A 308 -6.46 -7.25 -14.34
N PHE A 309 -6.96 -6.01 -14.24
CA PHE A 309 -8.32 -5.76 -13.79
C PHE A 309 -9.35 -6.35 -14.75
N VAL A 310 -9.21 -6.11 -16.06
CA VAL A 310 -10.16 -6.60 -17.07
C VAL A 310 -10.15 -8.12 -17.12
N GLU A 311 -8.98 -8.75 -17.18
CA GLU A 311 -8.85 -10.21 -17.23
C GLU A 311 -9.38 -10.87 -15.94
N ALA A 312 -9.10 -10.30 -14.77
CA ALA A 312 -9.64 -10.83 -13.52
C ALA A 312 -11.16 -10.75 -13.47
N ILE A 313 -11.76 -9.65 -13.95
CA ILE A 313 -13.23 -9.54 -14.04
C ILE A 313 -13.78 -10.50 -15.09
N ALA A 314 -13.10 -10.68 -16.23
CA ALA A 314 -13.50 -11.63 -17.25
C ALA A 314 -13.51 -13.07 -16.70
N GLU A 315 -12.48 -13.48 -15.96
CA GLU A 315 -12.43 -14.79 -15.28
C GLU A 315 -13.54 -14.93 -14.25
N ILE A 316 -13.77 -13.92 -13.40
CA ILE A 316 -14.85 -13.94 -12.39
C ILE A 316 -16.23 -14.09 -13.04
N LEU A 317 -16.42 -13.51 -14.23
CA LEU A 317 -17.66 -13.60 -15.00
C LEU A 317 -17.74 -14.86 -15.88
N GLY A 318 -16.70 -15.70 -15.93
CA GLY A 318 -16.63 -16.92 -16.73
C GLY A 318 -16.48 -16.67 -18.24
N LEU A 319 -15.86 -15.56 -18.63
CA LEU A 319 -15.61 -15.19 -20.03
C LEU A 319 -14.27 -15.73 -20.57
N VAL A 320 -13.35 -16.10 -19.67
CA VAL A 320 -12.04 -16.71 -19.93
C VAL A 320 -11.74 -17.78 -18.89
#